data_AF-A0A2S8FJB4-F1
#
_entry.id   AF-A0A2S8FJB4-F1
#
_cell.length_a   1.000
_cell.length_b   1.000
_cell.length_c   1.000
_cell.angle_alpha   90.00
_cell.angle_beta   90.00
_cell.angle_gamma   90.00
#
_symmetry.space_group_name_H-M   'P 1'
#
loop_
_entity.id
_entity.type
_entity.pdbx_description
1 polymer ?
#
loop_
_entity_poly.entity_id
_entity_poly.type
_entity_poly.pdbx_seq_one_letter_code
_entity_poly.pdbx_strand_id
1 'polypeptide(L)'
;MTNPSPSQMKKKSRANPQNERPSSATAQEAKEAAQEVRAEVKEQAREARDRTLERGRQFAEERKGVAAEELGVFGSAIRSAADSLESDGEEAVAGYANMCAEQLENTSRYLRERKLGDLYHDANSFARKHPEIFLGGMFLAGLAAARFLKASSPEPETRYPDSLSRDMDPDRP
;
A
#
# COMPACT_ATOMS: atom_id res chain seq x y z
N MET A 1 -70.97 -5.39 29.62
CA MET A 1 -71.35 -6.52 28.74
C MET A 1 -72.35 -5.94 27.77
N THR A 2 -72.22 -5.88 26.45
CA THR A 2 -71.50 -6.62 25.40
C THR A 2 -71.69 -5.78 24.12
N ASN A 3 -70.69 -5.59 23.25
CA ASN A 3 -70.54 -6.15 21.88
C ASN A 3 -69.51 -5.23 21.14
N PRO A 4 -68.84 -5.59 20.01
CA PRO A 4 -69.37 -6.32 18.87
C PRO A 4 -68.52 -7.46 18.26
N SER A 5 -69.23 -8.17 17.37
CA SER A 5 -68.92 -9.34 16.55
C SER A 5 -67.78 -9.17 15.51
N PRO A 6 -67.23 -10.28 14.97
CA PRO A 6 -66.08 -10.32 14.09
C PRO A 6 -66.48 -10.41 12.61
N SER A 7 -65.88 -9.59 11.76
CA SER A 7 -65.44 -9.93 10.38
C SER A 7 -65.20 -8.67 9.55
N GLN A 8 -63.94 -8.25 9.42
CA GLN A 8 -63.42 -7.72 8.16
C GLN A 8 -61.91 -7.99 8.10
N MET A 9 -61.56 -9.09 7.42
CA MET A 9 -60.23 -9.31 6.89
C MET A 9 -59.98 -8.27 5.78
N LYS A 10 -59.05 -7.34 5.98
CA LYS A 10 -58.34 -6.70 4.87
C LYS A 10 -56.86 -6.58 5.18
N LYS A 11 -56.12 -7.45 4.49
CA LYS A 11 -54.69 -7.37 4.15
C LYS A 11 -54.18 -5.92 4.09
N LYS A 12 -53.11 -5.61 4.83
CA LYS A 12 -52.04 -4.79 4.27
C LYS A 12 -50.72 -5.02 4.98
N SER A 13 -49.76 -5.47 4.17
CA SER A 13 -48.32 -5.28 4.31
C SER A 13 -47.64 -5.85 5.55
N ARG A 14 -47.19 -7.10 5.39
CA ARG A 14 -45.82 -7.45 5.79
C ARG A 14 -44.88 -6.36 5.25
N ALA A 15 -44.27 -5.58 6.13
CA ALA A 15 -43.12 -4.77 5.76
C ALA A 15 -42.00 -5.73 5.34
N ASN A 16 -41.76 -5.81 4.04
CA ASN A 16 -40.66 -6.55 3.43
C ASN A 16 -39.41 -5.68 3.55
N PRO A 17 -38.34 -6.09 4.27
CA PRO A 17 -37.06 -5.40 4.20
C PRO A 17 -36.40 -5.83 2.87
N GLN A 18 -36.81 -5.17 1.80
CA GLN A 18 -36.30 -5.44 0.46
C GLN A 18 -34.95 -4.72 0.31
N ASN A 19 -33.92 -5.38 0.86
CA ASN A 19 -32.65 -5.64 0.19
C ASN A 19 -32.27 -4.59 -0.88
N GLU A 20 -31.63 -3.49 -0.44
CA GLU A 20 -30.94 -2.53 -1.29
C GLU A 20 -29.77 -3.23 -1.99
N ARG A 21 -30.07 -3.91 -3.10
CA ARG A 21 -29.04 -4.31 -4.05
C ARG A 21 -28.44 -3.02 -4.59
N PRO A 22 -27.12 -2.77 -4.48
CA PRO A 22 -26.52 -1.65 -5.20
C PRO A 22 -26.95 -1.77 -6.67
N SER A 23 -27.53 -0.69 -7.20
CA SER A 23 -28.13 -0.65 -8.53
C SER A 23 -27.20 -1.30 -9.55
N SER A 24 -27.73 -2.25 -10.32
CA SER A 24 -26.97 -2.99 -11.34
C SER A 24 -26.26 -2.07 -12.33
N ALA A 25 -26.75 -0.84 -12.53
CA ALA A 25 -26.11 0.18 -13.35
C ALA A 25 -24.77 0.65 -12.77
N THR A 26 -24.69 0.98 -11.48
CA THR A 26 -23.46 1.45 -10.83
C THR A 26 -22.41 0.34 -10.76
N ALA A 27 -22.84 -0.90 -10.55
CA ALA A 27 -21.94 -2.06 -10.57
C ALA A 27 -21.42 -2.39 -11.97
N GLN A 28 -22.21 -2.10 -13.01
CA GLN A 28 -21.83 -2.30 -14.41
C GLN A 28 -20.83 -1.23 -14.86
N GLU A 29 -21.10 0.04 -14.54
CA GLU A 29 -20.23 1.18 -14.84
C GLU A 29 -18.87 1.04 -14.15
N ALA A 30 -18.85 0.66 -12.87
CA ALA A 30 -17.60 0.40 -12.15
C ALA A 30 -16.79 -0.77 -12.76
N LYS A 31 -17.46 -1.79 -13.30
CA LYS A 31 -16.79 -2.89 -14.00
C LYS A 31 -16.21 -2.45 -15.33
N GLU A 32 -16.91 -1.62 -16.08
CA GLU A 32 -16.45 -1.09 -17.37
C GLU A 32 -15.23 -0.18 -17.18
N ALA A 33 -15.31 0.78 -16.24
CA ALA A 33 -14.17 1.61 -15.87
C ALA A 33 -12.97 0.78 -15.39
N ALA A 34 -13.22 -0.26 -14.58
CA ALA A 34 -12.15 -1.15 -14.13
C ALA A 34 -11.55 -1.98 -15.28
N GLN A 35 -12.33 -2.34 -16.30
CA GLN A 35 -11.83 -3.07 -17.47
C GLN A 35 -10.97 -2.19 -18.37
N GLU A 36 -11.36 -0.93 -18.58
CA GLU A 36 -10.61 0.05 -19.36
C GLU A 36 -9.25 0.33 -18.72
N VAL A 37 -9.22 0.68 -17.43
CA VAL A 37 -7.97 0.90 -16.68
C VAL A 37 -7.08 -0.35 -16.71
N ARG A 38 -7.68 -1.56 -16.59
CA ARG A 38 -6.91 -2.80 -16.68
C ARG A 38 -6.31 -3.03 -18.07
N ALA A 39 -7.01 -2.66 -19.14
CA ALA A 39 -6.53 -2.81 -20.51
C ALA A 39 -5.33 -1.89 -20.77
N GLU A 40 -5.48 -0.61 -20.41
CA GLU A 40 -4.43 0.41 -20.56
C GLU A 40 -3.17 0.05 -19.75
N VAL A 41 -3.34 -0.28 -18.47
CA VAL A 41 -2.23 -0.68 -17.59
C VAL A 41 -1.55 -1.94 -18.11
N LYS A 42 -2.29 -2.91 -18.66
CA LYS A 42 -1.70 -4.16 -19.18
C LYS A 42 -0.84 -3.91 -20.42
N GLU A 43 -1.22 -3.00 -21.29
CA GLU A 43 -0.46 -2.65 -22.48
C GLU A 43 0.83 -1.91 -22.11
N GLN A 44 0.72 -0.84 -21.31
CA GLN A 44 1.88 -0.08 -20.82
C GLN A 44 2.84 -0.96 -20.01
N ALA A 45 2.29 -1.85 -19.17
CA ALA A 45 3.10 -2.79 -18.40
C ALA A 45 3.86 -3.77 -19.29
N ARG A 46 3.29 -4.24 -20.41
CA ARG A 46 4.00 -5.15 -21.33
C ARG A 46 5.23 -4.46 -21.93
N GLU A 47 5.08 -3.24 -22.42
CA GLU A 47 6.18 -2.49 -23.05
C GLU A 47 7.28 -2.11 -22.03
N ALA A 48 6.89 -1.73 -20.81
CA ALA A 48 7.83 -1.40 -19.74
C ALA A 48 8.56 -2.65 -19.21
N ARG A 49 7.89 -3.80 -19.18
CA ARG A 49 8.44 -5.06 -18.67
C ARG A 49 9.63 -5.55 -19.48
N ASP A 50 9.52 -5.55 -20.81
CA ASP A 50 10.53 -6.21 -21.66
C ASP A 50 11.88 -5.49 -21.64
N ARG A 51 11.90 -4.15 -21.51
CA ARG A 51 13.15 -3.36 -21.51
C ARG A 51 13.81 -3.22 -20.13
N THR A 52 13.04 -3.38 -19.05
CA THR A 52 13.48 -3.03 -17.68
C THR A 52 13.78 -4.26 -16.83
N LEU A 53 13.11 -5.40 -17.09
CA LEU A 53 13.24 -6.58 -16.23
C LEU A 53 14.62 -7.20 -16.20
N GLU A 54 15.31 -7.30 -17.35
CA GLU A 54 16.61 -7.96 -17.39
C GLU A 54 17.66 -7.19 -16.59
N ARG A 55 17.72 -5.87 -16.75
CA ARG A 55 18.62 -4.99 -15.98
C ARG A 55 18.23 -4.95 -14.50
N GLY A 56 16.93 -4.90 -14.22
CA GLY A 56 16.41 -4.88 -12.85
C GLY A 56 16.70 -6.18 -12.09
N ARG A 57 16.64 -7.34 -12.75
CA ARG A 57 16.91 -8.64 -12.13
C ARG A 57 18.35 -8.78 -11.65
N GLN A 58 19.33 -8.39 -12.46
CA GLN A 58 20.74 -8.47 -12.07
C GLN A 58 21.04 -7.55 -10.88
N PHE A 59 20.62 -6.29 -10.98
CA PHE A 59 20.79 -5.33 -9.90
C PHE A 59 20.08 -5.77 -8.62
N ALA A 60 18.86 -6.28 -8.72
CA ALA A 60 18.13 -6.76 -7.56
C ALA A 60 18.78 -8.00 -6.93
N GLU A 61 19.39 -8.91 -7.71
CA GLU A 61 20.03 -10.11 -7.16
C GLU A 61 21.25 -9.72 -6.34
N GLU A 62 22.03 -8.75 -6.82
CA GLU A 62 23.17 -8.18 -6.11
C GLU A 62 22.75 -7.43 -4.83
N ARG A 63 21.64 -6.67 -4.88
CA ARG A 63 21.17 -5.85 -3.75
C ARG A 63 20.31 -6.62 -2.74
N LYS A 64 19.83 -7.82 -3.08
CA LYS A 64 19.00 -8.64 -2.19
C LYS A 64 19.71 -8.95 -0.87
N GLY A 65 21.03 -9.20 -0.92
CA GLY A 65 21.81 -9.57 0.26
C GLY A 65 21.84 -8.43 1.29
N VAL A 66 22.04 -7.21 0.80
CA VAL A 66 22.01 -5.98 1.61
C VAL A 66 20.61 -5.78 2.21
N ALA A 67 19.56 -5.92 1.41
CA ALA A 67 18.19 -5.79 1.91
C ALA A 67 17.85 -6.87 2.97
N ALA A 68 18.32 -8.11 2.78
CA ALA A 68 18.13 -9.18 3.75
C ALA A 68 18.85 -8.87 5.07
N GLU A 69 20.06 -8.33 5.01
CA GLU A 69 20.82 -7.92 6.19
C GLU A 69 20.12 -6.80 6.96
N GLU A 70 19.66 -5.76 6.27
CA GLU A 70 18.88 -4.66 6.87
C GLU A 70 17.60 -5.16 7.55
N LEU A 71 16.87 -6.08 6.92
CA LEU A 71 15.69 -6.71 7.53
C LEU A 71 16.04 -7.49 8.81
N GLY A 72 17.21 -8.13 8.86
CA GLY A 72 17.72 -8.81 10.05
C GLY A 72 18.06 -7.84 11.18
N VAL A 73 18.63 -6.68 10.86
CA VAL A 73 18.92 -5.60 11.82
C VAL A 73 17.62 -5.04 12.40
N PHE A 74 16.61 -4.76 11.57
CA PHE A 74 15.31 -4.29 12.05
C PHE A 74 14.58 -5.34 12.89
N GLY A 75 14.58 -6.61 12.47
CA GLY A 75 13.99 -7.69 13.27
C GLY A 75 14.65 -7.81 14.64
N SER A 76 15.98 -7.69 14.70
CA SER A 76 16.73 -7.70 15.96
C SER A 76 16.36 -6.50 16.84
N ALA A 77 16.27 -5.30 16.28
CA ALA A 77 15.89 -4.10 17.02
C ALA A 77 14.46 -4.19 17.57
N ILE A 78 13.52 -4.71 16.77
CA ILE A 78 12.13 -4.95 17.20
C ILE A 78 12.09 -6.01 18.31
N ARG A 79 12.89 -7.06 18.22
CA ARG A 79 13.00 -8.07 19.29
C ARG A 79 13.55 -7.47 20.57
N SER A 80 14.62 -6.68 20.51
CA SER A 80 15.14 -5.96 21.68
C SER A 80 14.10 -5.03 22.32
N ALA A 81 13.29 -4.37 21.49
CA ALA A 81 12.18 -3.56 21.99
C ALA A 81 11.09 -4.44 22.63
N ALA A 82 10.73 -5.56 22.02
CA ALA A 82 9.76 -6.51 22.56
C ALA A 82 10.20 -7.03 23.94
N ASP A 83 11.46 -7.43 24.09
CA ASP A 83 12.04 -7.89 25.36
C ASP A 83 11.97 -6.80 26.44
N SER A 84 12.14 -5.53 26.04
CA SER A 84 12.00 -4.38 26.94
C SER A 84 10.54 -4.18 27.38
N LEU A 85 9.60 -4.26 26.44
CA LEU A 85 8.16 -4.13 26.72
C LEU A 85 7.62 -5.28 27.57
N GLU A 86 8.14 -6.50 27.38
CA GLU A 86 7.81 -7.65 28.22
C GLU A 86 8.27 -7.42 29.66
N SER A 87 9.46 -6.84 29.83
CA SER A 87 10.02 -6.48 31.14
C SER A 87 9.21 -5.38 31.84
N ASP A 88 8.60 -4.47 31.08
CA ASP A 88 7.74 -3.39 31.58
C ASP A 88 6.28 -3.84 31.86
N GLY A 89 5.94 -5.10 31.54
CA GLY A 89 4.64 -5.71 31.81
C GLY A 89 3.63 -5.61 30.66
N GLU A 90 4.06 -5.18 29.47
CA GLU A 90 3.24 -5.07 28.25
C GLU A 90 3.30 -6.34 27.39
N GLU A 91 3.02 -7.48 28.01
CA GLU A 91 3.15 -8.82 27.42
C GLU A 91 2.36 -8.99 26.11
N ALA A 92 1.18 -8.37 26.01
CA ALA A 92 0.38 -8.38 24.78
C ALA A 92 1.09 -7.67 23.62
N VAL A 93 1.72 -6.52 23.88
CA VAL A 93 2.42 -5.73 22.86
C VAL A 93 3.74 -6.39 22.50
N ALA A 94 4.46 -6.91 23.49
CA ALA A 94 5.67 -7.71 23.30
C ALA A 94 5.40 -8.93 22.41
N GLY A 95 4.28 -9.64 22.60
CA GLY A 95 3.87 -10.77 21.77
C GLY A 95 3.70 -10.40 20.30
N TYR A 96 3.03 -9.27 20.00
CA TYR A 96 2.91 -8.79 18.62
C TYR A 96 4.25 -8.36 18.02
N ALA A 97 5.07 -7.66 18.80
CA ALA A 97 6.39 -7.23 18.35
C ALA A 97 7.30 -8.44 18.06
N ASN A 98 7.26 -9.48 18.89
CA ASN A 98 8.04 -10.69 18.70
C ASN A 98 7.58 -11.49 17.47
N MET A 99 6.26 -11.57 17.23
CA MET A 99 5.71 -12.16 16.00
C MET A 99 6.20 -11.43 14.76
N CYS A 100 6.23 -10.10 14.79
CA CYS A 100 6.79 -9.29 13.72
C CYS A 100 8.29 -9.55 13.53
N ALA A 101 9.07 -9.56 14.62
CA ALA A 101 10.51 -9.82 14.56
C ALA A 101 10.84 -11.19 13.95
N GLU A 102 10.13 -12.24 14.37
CA GLU A 102 10.28 -13.59 13.82
C GLU A 102 9.93 -13.62 12.34
N GLN A 103 8.85 -12.92 11.94
CA GLN A 103 8.44 -12.90 10.55
C GLN A 103 9.44 -12.14 9.67
N LEU A 104 10.06 -11.07 10.18
CA LEU A 104 11.14 -10.33 9.53
C LEU A 104 12.41 -11.19 9.38
N GLU A 105 12.80 -11.93 10.41
CA GLU A 105 13.98 -12.79 10.37
C GLU A 105 13.79 -13.94 9.36
N ASN A 106 12.62 -14.57 9.37
CA ASN A 106 12.26 -15.59 8.39
C ASN A 106 12.27 -15.02 6.97
N THR A 107 11.79 -13.79 6.78
CA THR A 107 11.81 -13.10 5.49
C THR A 107 13.23 -12.78 5.04
N SER A 108 14.08 -12.28 5.94
CA SER A 108 15.51 -12.01 5.69
C SER A 108 16.23 -13.28 5.22
N ARG A 109 16.05 -14.39 5.96
CA ARG A 109 16.64 -15.69 5.63
C ARG A 109 16.14 -16.19 4.27
N TYR A 110 14.83 -16.13 4.05
CA TYR A 110 14.20 -16.52 2.79
C TYR A 110 14.73 -15.68 1.62
N LEU A 111 14.86 -14.36 1.77
CA LEU A 111 15.42 -13.47 0.74
C LEU A 111 16.88 -13.83 0.42
N ARG A 112 17.69 -14.11 1.43
CA ARG A 112 19.11 -14.44 1.27
C ARG A 112 19.31 -15.75 0.50
N GLU A 113 18.53 -16.77 0.84
CA GLU A 113 18.70 -18.14 0.33
C GLU A 113 18.03 -18.38 -1.03
N ARG A 114 16.92 -17.70 -1.34
CA ARG A 114 16.14 -17.92 -2.58
C ARG A 114 16.60 -17.05 -3.74
N LYS A 115 16.57 -17.58 -4.96
CA LYS A 115 16.83 -16.79 -6.19
C LYS A 115 15.67 -15.83 -6.43
N LEU A 116 15.93 -14.64 -7.00
CA LEU A 116 14.87 -13.67 -7.30
C LEU A 116 13.73 -14.21 -8.15
N GLY A 117 14.01 -15.16 -9.06
CA GLY A 117 12.98 -15.80 -9.87
C GLY A 117 11.94 -16.55 -9.03
N ASP A 118 12.39 -17.22 -7.98
CA ASP A 118 11.53 -17.98 -7.07
C ASP A 118 10.74 -17.02 -6.16
N LEU A 119 11.41 -15.98 -5.64
CA LEU A 119 10.77 -14.90 -4.87
C LEU A 119 9.64 -14.22 -5.66
N TYR A 120 9.88 -13.91 -6.94
CA TYR A 120 8.87 -13.33 -7.80
C TYR A 120 7.69 -14.27 -8.04
N HIS A 121 7.97 -15.57 -8.22
CA HIS A 121 6.93 -16.57 -8.42
C HIS A 121 6.03 -16.69 -7.18
N ASP A 122 6.63 -16.76 -5.99
CA ASP A 122 5.92 -16.88 -4.72
C ASP A 122 5.11 -15.61 -4.41
N ALA A 123 5.68 -14.43 -4.68
CA ALA A 123 4.97 -13.15 -4.56
C ALA A 123 3.75 -13.07 -5.50
N ASN A 124 3.90 -13.51 -6.76
CA ASN A 124 2.79 -13.56 -7.71
C ASN A 124 1.71 -14.58 -7.28
N SER A 125 2.10 -15.72 -6.71
CA SER A 125 1.17 -16.70 -6.15
C SER A 125 0.39 -16.12 -4.98
N PHE A 126 1.07 -15.45 -4.05
CA PHE A 126 0.45 -14.75 -2.92
C PHE A 126 -0.53 -13.66 -3.35
N ALA A 127 -0.14 -12.82 -4.32
CA ALA A 127 -0.99 -11.77 -4.86
C ALA A 127 -2.30 -12.31 -5.48
N ARG A 128 -2.23 -13.48 -6.14
CA ARG A 128 -3.41 -14.16 -6.70
C ARG A 128 -4.29 -14.79 -5.61
N LYS A 129 -3.70 -15.22 -4.50
CA LYS A 129 -4.40 -15.89 -3.40
C LYS A 129 -5.07 -14.91 -2.44
N HIS A 130 -4.47 -13.74 -2.27
CA HIS A 130 -4.93 -12.68 -1.35
C HIS A 130 -4.98 -11.31 -2.06
N PRO A 131 -5.90 -11.15 -3.04
CA PRO A 131 -6.01 -9.90 -3.79
C PRO A 131 -6.29 -8.69 -2.90
N GLU A 132 -7.01 -8.86 -1.79
CA GLU A 132 -7.32 -7.80 -0.83
C GLU A 132 -6.07 -7.20 -0.17
N ILE A 133 -5.14 -8.05 0.27
CA ILE A 133 -3.87 -7.62 0.87
C ILE A 133 -2.99 -6.96 -0.19
N PHE A 134 -2.96 -7.54 -1.40
CA PHE A 134 -2.15 -7.02 -2.49
C PHE A 134 -2.59 -5.60 -2.93
N LEU A 135 -3.90 -5.37 -3.07
CA LEU A 135 -4.43 -4.05 -3.43
C LEU A 135 -4.12 -3.01 -2.34
N GLY A 136 -4.33 -3.36 -1.07
CA GLY A 136 -4.01 -2.47 0.05
C GLY A 136 -2.51 -2.14 0.13
N GLY A 137 -1.66 -3.16 -0.01
CA GLY A 137 -0.21 -3.01 0.00
C GLY A 137 0.31 -2.15 -1.16
N MET A 138 -0.20 -2.36 -2.38
CA MET A 138 0.18 -1.55 -3.55
C MET A 138 -0.28 -0.10 -3.43
N PHE A 139 -1.45 0.16 -2.85
CA PHE A 139 -1.91 1.53 -2.61
C PHE A 139 -0.98 2.26 -1.64
N LEU A 140 -0.64 1.63 -0.51
CA LEU A 140 0.29 2.20 0.47
C LEU A 140 1.69 2.38 -0.13
N ALA A 141 2.20 1.39 -0.87
CA ALA A 141 3.49 1.47 -1.55
C ALA A 141 3.51 2.59 -2.59
N GLY A 142 2.43 2.77 -3.36
CA GLY A 142 2.28 3.86 -4.32
C GLY A 142 2.29 5.24 -3.66
N LEU A 143 1.59 5.41 -2.54
CA LEU A 143 1.61 6.65 -1.76
C LEU A 143 3.00 6.93 -1.17
N ALA A 144 3.67 5.91 -0.63
CA ALA A 144 5.02 6.04 -0.11
C ALA A 144 6.02 6.43 -1.23
N ALA A 145 5.93 5.79 -2.39
CA ALA A 145 6.74 6.13 -3.56
C ALA A 145 6.44 7.56 -4.04
N ALA A 146 5.17 7.96 -4.12
CA ALA A 146 4.78 9.33 -4.47
C ALA A 146 5.33 10.36 -3.47
N ARG A 147 5.27 10.04 -2.17
CA ARG A 147 5.85 10.88 -1.12
C ARG A 147 7.36 10.99 -1.25
N PHE A 148 8.05 9.89 -1.54
CA PHE A 148 9.50 9.89 -1.74
C PHE A 148 9.90 10.73 -2.96
N LEU A 149 9.21 10.57 -4.09
CA LEU A 149 9.45 11.38 -5.29
C LEU A 149 9.15 12.86 -5.05
N LYS A 150 8.07 13.19 -4.33
CA LYS A 150 7.76 14.57 -3.94
C LYS A 150 8.80 15.15 -2.99
N ALA A 151 9.26 14.36 -2.01
CA ALA A 151 10.31 14.77 -1.07
C ALA A 151 11.68 14.92 -1.74
N SER A 152 11.93 14.17 -2.81
CA SER A 152 13.16 14.25 -3.60
C SER A 152 13.11 15.33 -4.68
N SER A 153 12.00 16.06 -4.83
CA SER A 153 11.96 17.23 -5.71
C SER A 153 12.84 18.32 -5.11
N PRO A 154 13.91 18.76 -5.80
CA PRO A 154 14.70 19.90 -5.33
C PRO A 154 13.75 21.08 -5.22
N GLU A 155 13.70 21.73 -4.05
CA GLU A 155 13.03 23.02 -3.91
C GLU A 155 13.54 23.90 -5.07
N PRO A 156 12.65 24.48 -5.89
CA PRO A 156 13.08 25.48 -6.84
C PRO A 156 13.59 26.62 -5.98
N GLU A 157 14.92 26.67 -5.83
CA GLU A 157 15.63 27.79 -5.25
C GLU A 157 15.05 29.00 -5.96
N THR A 158 14.19 29.73 -5.26
CA THR A 158 13.66 30.98 -5.76
C THR A 158 14.87 31.89 -5.69
N ARG A 159 15.64 31.83 -6.79
CA ARG A 159 16.73 32.71 -7.09
C ARG A 159 16.11 34.09 -7.14
N TYR A 160 16.04 34.72 -5.97
CA TYR A 160 15.83 36.14 -5.87
C TYR A 160 16.93 36.76 -6.73
N PRO A 161 16.60 37.43 -7.83
CA PRO A 161 17.58 38.25 -8.49
C PRO A 161 17.99 39.30 -7.48
N ASP A 162 19.25 39.22 -7.05
CA ASP A 162 20.00 40.23 -6.32
C ASP A 162 20.23 41.45 -7.22
N SER A 163 19.12 42.02 -7.70
CA SER A 163 19.07 43.19 -8.57
C SER A 163 18.33 44.31 -7.86
N LEU A 164 18.80 44.65 -6.65
CA LEU A 164 18.58 45.98 -6.05
C LEU A 164 19.87 46.56 -5.44
N SER A 165 21.03 45.93 -5.69
CA SER A 165 22.32 46.36 -5.16
C SER A 165 23.18 47.15 -6.17
N ARG A 166 22.59 47.67 -7.26
CA ARG A 166 23.29 48.51 -8.23
C ARG A 166 22.38 49.65 -8.66
N ASP A 167 22.94 50.86 -8.64
CA ASP A 167 22.36 52.10 -9.16
C ASP A 167 21.44 52.88 -8.21
N MET A 168 22.06 53.62 -7.27
CA MET A 168 21.78 55.05 -7.02
C MET A 168 22.75 55.62 -5.96
N ASP A 169 24.01 55.79 -6.36
CA ASP A 169 24.84 56.87 -5.82
C ASP A 169 25.53 57.56 -7.01
N PRO A 170 25.01 58.72 -7.43
CA PRO A 170 25.82 59.72 -8.08
C PRO A 170 25.81 61.00 -7.24
N ASP A 171 26.90 61.20 -6.52
CA ASP A 171 27.66 62.44 -6.48
C ASP A 171 26.78 63.71 -6.38
N ARG A 172 26.51 64.05 -5.12
CA ARG A 172 25.80 65.25 -4.70
C ARG A 172 26.80 66.43 -4.64
N PRO A 173 26.71 67.44 -5.53
CA PRO A 173 27.44 68.69 -5.32
C PRO A 173 26.85 69.53 -4.18
#